data_AF-A0ABC9TJE8-F1
#
_entry.id   AF-A0ABC9TJE8-F1
#
_cell.length_a   1.000
_cell.length_b   1.000
_cell.length_c   1.000
_cell.angle_alpha   90.00
_cell.angle_beta   90.00
_cell.angle_gamma   90.00
#
_symmetry.space_group_name_H-M   'P 1'
#
loop_
_entity.id
_entity.type
_entity.pdbx_description
1 polymer ?
#
loop_
_entity_poly.entity_id
_entity_poly.type
_entity_poly.pdbx_seq_one_letter_code
_entity_poly.pdbx_strand_id
1 'polypeptide(L)' 'MPDISQRTIERALAELQTENKIQKVGQGRSTKYQLINEFKS' A
#
# COMPACT_ATOMS: atom_id res chain seq x y z
N MET A 1 12.54 -0.48 19.41
CA MET A 1 12.32 0.50 18.32
C MET A 1 12.16 -0.32 17.05
N PRO A 2 11.12 -0.09 16.22
CA PRO A 2 11.05 -0.77 14.93
C PRO A 2 12.25 -0.35 14.08
N ASP A 3 12.89 -1.31 13.43
CA ASP A 3 14.08 -1.07 12.59
C ASP A 3 13.76 -0.28 11.31
N ILE A 4 12.48 -0.08 11.03
CA ILE A 4 11.97 0.58 9.83
C ILE A 4 11.12 1.79 10.25
N SER A 5 11.46 2.96 9.70
CA SER A 5 10.70 4.20 9.94
C SER A 5 9.35 4.19 9.22
N GLN A 6 8.38 4.90 9.79
CA GLN A 6 7.08 5.14 9.13
C GLN A 6 7.23 5.73 7.72
N ARG A 7 8.15 6.69 7.55
CA ARG A 7 8.44 7.31 6.25
C ARG A 7 8.94 6.30 5.21
N THR A 8 9.72 5.30 5.65
CA THR A 8 10.17 4.21 4.78
C THR A 8 9.00 3.36 4.31
N ILE A 9 8.06 3.06 5.22
CA ILE A 9 6.84 2.30 4.90
C ILE A 9 5.97 3.09 3.91
N GLU A 10 5.74 4.37 4.17
CA GLU A 10 4.93 5.24 3.30
C GLU A 10 5.52 5.38 1.89
N ARG A 11 6.86 5.50 1.79
CA ARG A 11 7.54 5.53 0.48
C ARG A 11 7.35 4.22 -0.29
N ALA A 12 7.57 3.07 0.35
CA ALA A 12 7.39 1.77 -0.28
C ALA A 12 5.94 1.55 -0.74
N LEU A 13 4.95 1.99 0.05
CA LEU A 13 3.54 1.94 -0.34
C LEU A 13 3.24 2.81 -1.57
N ALA A 14 3.85 3.99 -1.68
CA ALA A 14 3.70 4.86 -2.85
C ALA A 14 4.34 4.27 -4.12
N GLU A 15 5.52 3.64 -3.98
CA GLU A 15 6.19 2.92 -5.07
C GLU A 15 5.31 1.76 -5.59
N LEU A 16 4.79 0.92 -4.68
CA LEU A 16 3.90 -0.19 -5.05
C LEU A 16 2.60 0.26 -5.71
N GLN A 17 2.06 1.42 -5.33
CA GLN A 17 0.92 2.02 -6.00
C GLN A 17 1.26 2.51 -7.41
N THR A 18 2.43 3.17 -7.55
CA THR A 18 2.92 3.67 -8.84
C THR A 18 3.15 2.52 -9.82
N GLU A 19 3.62 1.38 -9.32
CA GLU A 19 3.80 0.14 -10.09
C GLU A 19 2.49 -0.64 -10.32
N ASN A 20 1.32 -0.11 -9.92
CA ASN A 20 0.02 -0.80 -10.00
C ASN A 20 0.00 -2.19 -9.36
N LYS A 21 0.80 -2.41 -8.30
CA LYS A 21 0.79 -3.66 -7.52
C LYS A 21 -0.26 -3.63 -6.43
N ILE A 22 -0.57 -2.45 -5.90
CA ILE A 22 -1.57 -2.25 -4.85
C ILE A 22 -2.47 -1.05 -5.16
N GLN A 23 -3.70 -1.09 -4.67
CA GLN A 23 -4.65 0.02 -4.71
C GLN A 23 -5.10 0.41 -3.31
N LYS A 24 -5.39 1.69 -3.10
CA LYS A 24 -5.96 2.18 -1.86
C LYS A 24 -7.47 1.94 -1.86
N VAL A 25 -7.97 1.22 -0.86
CA VAL A 25 -9.37 0.76 -0.80
C VAL A 25 -10.20 1.40 0.31
N GLY A 26 -9.59 2.27 1.13
CA GLY A 26 -10.32 2.96 2.19
C GLY A 26 -9.56 4.09 2.83
N GLN A 27 -10.32 5.08 3.30
CA GLN A 27 -9.85 6.26 4.03
C GLN A 27 -10.69 6.40 5.31
N GLY A 28 -10.33 5.64 6.34
CA GLY A 28 -10.88 5.79 7.70
C GLY A 28 -9.80 6.27 8.66
N ARG A 29 -9.88 5.85 9.93
CA ARG A 29 -8.80 6.06 10.92
C ARG A 29 -7.44 5.46 10.50
N SER A 30 -7.46 4.56 9.53
CA SER A 30 -6.28 3.97 8.89
C SER A 30 -6.46 3.96 7.37
N THR A 31 -5.37 4.20 6.64
CA THR A 31 -5.32 3.94 5.20
C THR A 31 -5.20 2.43 4.97
N LYS A 32 -6.03 1.88 4.07
CA LYS A 32 -6.00 0.45 3.69
C LYS A 32 -5.59 0.28 2.24
N TYR A 33 -4.81 -0.76 1.98
CA TYR A 33 -4.35 -1.14 0.66
C TYR A 33 -4.77 -2.58 0.36
N GLN A 34 -5.04 -2.87 -0.91
CA GLN A 34 -5.33 -4.21 -1.42
C GLN A 34 -4.40 -4.49 -2.60
N LEU A 35 -3.91 -5.73 -2.72
CA LEU A 35 -3.19 -6.18 -3.91
C LEU A 35 -4.10 -6.03 -5.13
N ILE A 36 -3.55 -5.48 -6.20
CA ILE A 36 -4.17 -5.55 -7.53
C ILE A 36 -3.83 -6.93 -8.06
N ASN A 37 -4.56 -7.95 -7.59
CA ASN A 37 -4.52 -9.27 -8.23
C ASN A 37 -5.52 -9.28 -9.37
N GLU A 38 -5.04 -9.76 -10.52
CA GLU A 38 -5.81 -10.15 -11.70
C GLU A 38 -6.69 -11.38 -11.41
N PHE A 39 -7.53 -11.34 -10.38
CA PHE A 39 -8.65 -12.28 -10.29
C PHE A 39 -9.72 -11.87 -11.29
N LYS A 40 -9.38 -11.97 -12.59
CA LYS A 40 -10.37 -12.27 -13.62
C LYS A 40 -10.85 -13.69 -13.34
N SER A 41 -11.93 -13.81 -12.58
CA SER A 41 -12.88 -14.91 -12.78
C SER A 41 -13.84 -14.53 -13.89
#